data_AF-A0A2H0MKI4-F1
#
_entry.id   AF-A0A2H0MKI4-F1
#
_cell.length_a   1.000
_cell.length_b   1.000
_cell.length_c   1.000
_cell.angle_alpha   90.00
_cell.angle_beta   90.00
_cell.angle_gamma   90.00
#
_symmetry.space_group_name_H-M   'P 1'
#
loop_
_entity.id
_entity.type
_entity.pdbx_description
1 polymer ?
#
loop_
_entity_poly.entity_id
_entity_poly.type
_entity_poly.pdbx_seq_one_letter_code
_entity_poly.pdbx_strand_id
1 'polypeptide(L)'
;MQFDILSNFVENLISNVGDLSDEQKRFYVPQVTTLLEERIGLEMLPKLSEAHMEKYTELLERESTTADEWKTFWEMAIPNFQGEIEKILVDFAKEAKEMLSAGGEGTGGTEE
;
A
#
# COMPACT_ATOMS: atom_id res chain seq x y z
N MET A 1 2.91 5.05 -14.94
CA MET A 1 2.62 3.60 -14.98
C MET A 1 2.91 2.87 -13.65
N GLN A 2 3.33 3.52 -12.54
CA GLN A 2 3.37 2.87 -11.21
C GLN A 2 2.12 3.18 -10.37
N PHE A 3 1.55 4.38 -10.53
CA PHE A 3 0.27 4.78 -9.92
C PHE A 3 -0.89 3.84 -10.27
N ASP A 4 -0.88 3.24 -11.46
CA ASP A 4 -2.02 2.45 -11.95
C ASP A 4 -2.17 1.12 -11.21
N ILE A 5 -1.09 0.45 -10.80
CA ILE A 5 -1.20 -0.89 -10.17
C ILE A 5 -1.73 -0.77 -8.74
N LEU A 6 -1.17 0.14 -7.94
CA LEU A 6 -1.62 0.35 -6.56
C LEU A 6 -3.02 0.97 -6.52
N SER A 7 -3.32 1.93 -7.39
CA SER A 7 -4.66 2.51 -7.47
C SER A 7 -5.70 1.48 -7.90
N ASN A 8 -5.42 0.63 -8.90
CA ASN A 8 -6.32 -0.46 -9.28
C ASN A 8 -6.49 -1.49 -8.16
N PHE A 9 -5.43 -1.81 -7.42
CA PHE A 9 -5.52 -2.70 -6.26
C PHE A 9 -6.43 -2.09 -5.18
N VAL A 10 -6.23 -0.81 -4.84
CA VAL A 10 -7.01 -0.10 -3.84
C VAL A 10 -8.47 0.06 -4.27
N GLU A 11 -8.74 0.35 -5.55
CA GLU A 11 -10.10 0.38 -6.09
C GLU A 11 -10.79 -0.97 -5.97
N ASN A 12 -10.09 -2.07 -6.28
CA ASN A 12 -10.61 -3.42 -6.10
C ASN A 12 -10.83 -3.77 -4.62
N LEU A 13 -9.91 -3.37 -3.74
CA LEU A 13 -10.02 -3.58 -2.30
C LEU A 13 -11.27 -2.89 -1.75
N ILE A 14 -11.44 -1.61 -2.08
CA ILE A 14 -12.57 -0.79 -1.65
C ILE A 14 -13.89 -1.39 -2.17
N SER A 15 -13.94 -1.77 -3.45
CA SER A 15 -15.13 -2.35 -4.08
C SER A 15 -15.52 -3.71 -3.46
N ASN A 16 -14.55 -4.48 -2.96
CA ASN A 16 -14.80 -5.75 -2.27
C ASN A 16 -15.38 -5.59 -0.85
N VAL A 17 -15.28 -4.40 -0.26
CA VAL A 17 -15.85 -4.11 1.06
C VAL A 17 -17.21 -3.42 0.95
N GLY A 18 -17.46 -2.71 -0.16
CA GLY A 18 -18.77 -2.21 -0.53
C GLY A 18 -18.72 -1.39 -1.82
N ASP A 19 -19.86 -1.27 -2.50
CA ASP A 19 -19.97 -0.38 -3.66
C ASP A 19 -19.96 1.08 -3.18
N LEU A 20 -18.79 1.72 -3.26
CA LEU A 20 -18.65 3.15 -3.05
C LEU A 20 -19.07 3.93 -4.31
N SER A 21 -19.71 5.08 -4.12
CA SER A 21 -19.96 6.03 -5.20
C SER A 21 -18.65 6.58 -5.77
N ASP A 22 -18.69 7.10 -7.00
CA ASP A 22 -17.50 7.72 -7.62
C ASP A 22 -16.95 8.90 -6.79
N GLU A 23 -17.83 9.62 -6.10
CA GLU A 23 -17.46 10.70 -5.19
C GLU A 23 -16.71 10.16 -3.96
N GLN A 24 -17.19 9.07 -3.37
CA GLN A 24 -16.52 8.41 -2.25
C GLN A 24 -15.17 7.82 -2.69
N LYS A 25 -15.09 7.19 -3.87
CA LYS A 25 -13.82 6.67 -4.42
C LYS A 25 -12.78 7.77 -4.59
N ARG A 26 -13.15 8.94 -5.09
CA ARG A 26 -12.24 10.10 -5.22
C ARG A 26 -11.66 10.57 -3.89
N PHE A 27 -12.37 10.35 -2.79
CA PHE A 27 -11.89 10.70 -1.46
C PHE A 27 -11.03 9.59 -0.85
N TYR A 28 -11.51 8.34 -0.86
CA TYR A 28 -10.87 7.24 -0.15
C TYR A 28 -9.70 6.60 -0.91
N VAL A 29 -9.77 6.48 -2.24
CA VAL A 29 -8.70 5.82 -3.03
C VAL A 29 -7.34 6.49 -2.79
N PRO A 30 -7.18 7.83 -2.91
CA PRO A 30 -5.87 8.46 -2.68
C PRO A 30 -5.33 8.22 -1.26
N GLN A 31 -6.19 8.29 -0.25
CA GLN A 31 -5.78 8.11 1.15
C GLN A 31 -5.33 6.68 1.43
N VAL A 32 -6.09 5.70 0.96
CA VAL A 32 -5.77 4.28 1.12
C VAL A 32 -4.51 3.93 0.32
N THR A 33 -4.33 4.49 -0.88
CA THR A 33 -3.09 4.33 -1.65
C THR A 33 -1.88 4.87 -0.89
N THR A 34 -1.94 6.06 -0.31
CA THR A 34 -0.83 6.61 0.51
C THR A 34 -0.51 5.72 1.71
N LEU A 35 -1.52 5.23 2.44
CA LEU A 35 -1.31 4.31 3.57
C LEU A 35 -0.63 3.01 3.12
N LEU A 36 -1.02 2.48 1.97
CA LEU A 36 -0.43 1.29 1.40
C LEU A 36 1.03 1.53 0.96
N GLU A 37 1.32 2.67 0.34
CA GLU A 37 2.69 3.07 -0.04
C GLU A 37 3.60 3.21 1.19
N GLU A 38 3.12 3.85 2.26
CA GLU A 38 3.83 3.95 3.54
C GLU A 38 4.09 2.55 4.13
N ARG A 39 3.08 1.68 4.12
CA ARG A 39 3.21 0.31 4.62
C ARG A 39 4.26 -0.48 3.84
N ILE A 40 4.24 -0.38 2.51
CA ILE A 40 5.26 -1.01 1.65
C ILE A 40 6.65 -0.48 2.05
N GLY A 41 6.82 0.83 2.20
CA GLY A 41 8.08 1.42 2.65
C GLY A 41 8.55 0.86 3.99
N LEU A 42 7.68 0.83 5.00
CA LEU A 42 7.98 0.33 6.35
C LEU A 42 8.37 -1.15 6.37
N GLU A 43 7.78 -1.97 5.51
CA GLU A 43 8.10 -3.40 5.45
C GLU A 43 9.34 -3.70 4.59
N MET A 44 9.61 -2.88 3.58
CA MET A 44 10.71 -3.10 2.64
C MET A 44 12.03 -2.49 3.11
N LEU A 45 12.02 -1.30 3.72
CA LEU A 45 13.23 -0.61 4.18
C LEU A 45 14.10 -1.47 5.12
N PRO A 46 13.54 -2.19 6.12
CA PRO A 46 14.34 -3.03 7.01
C PRO A 46 15.02 -4.23 6.32
N LYS A 47 14.59 -4.58 5.10
CA LYS A 47 15.16 -5.68 4.32
C LYS A 47 16.37 -5.26 3.49
N LEU A 48 16.64 -3.96 3.42
CA LEU A 48 17.79 -3.44 2.71
C LEU A 48 19.09 -3.73 3.49
N SER A 49 20.11 -4.15 2.76
CA SER A 49 21.47 -4.16 3.29
C SER A 49 21.98 -2.73 3.46
N GLU A 50 23.06 -2.54 4.22
CA GLU A 50 23.70 -1.23 4.38
C GLU A 50 24.08 -0.60 3.03
N ALA A 51 24.66 -1.39 2.11
CA ALA A 51 24.98 -0.94 0.76
C ALA A 51 23.73 -0.57 -0.07
N HIS A 52 22.62 -1.28 0.11
CA HIS A 52 21.36 -0.93 -0.55
C HIS A 52 20.70 0.30 0.07
N MET A 53 20.89 0.55 1.37
CA MET A 53 20.43 1.78 2.04
C MET A 53 21.17 3.01 1.53
N GLU A 54 22.49 2.94 1.35
CA GLU A 54 23.25 4.03 0.72
C GLU A 54 22.71 4.32 -0.69
N LYS A 55 22.48 3.25 -1.48
CA LYS A 55 21.93 3.41 -2.83
C LYS A 55 20.51 3.97 -2.84
N TYR A 56 19.70 3.60 -1.87
CA TYR A 56 18.36 4.15 -1.68
C TYR A 56 18.43 5.66 -1.42
N THR A 57 19.31 6.12 -0.53
CA THR A 57 19.52 7.55 -0.26
C THR A 57 19.97 8.30 -1.50
N GLU A 58 20.91 7.75 -2.28
CA GLU A 58 21.34 8.36 -3.55
C GLU A 58 20.18 8.54 -4.54
N LEU A 59 19.30 7.54 -4.66
CA LEU A 59 18.13 7.60 -5.54
C LEU A 59 17.08 8.60 -5.02
N LEU A 60 16.93 8.74 -3.71
CA LEU A 60 15.99 9.67 -3.08
C LEU A 60 16.44 11.14 -3.24
N GLU A 61 17.73 11.43 -3.13
CA GLU A 61 18.29 12.78 -3.27
C GLU A 61 18.28 13.29 -4.72
N ARG A 62 18.13 12.38 -5.69
CA ARG A 62 18.03 12.71 -7.11
C ARG A 62 16.60 13.10 -7.48
N GLU A 63 16.38 14.39 -7.72
CA GLU A 63 15.09 14.92 -8.20
C GLU A 63 14.59 14.28 -9.52
N SER A 64 15.48 13.65 -10.29
CA SER A 64 15.20 13.05 -11.60
C SER A 64 15.13 11.53 -11.61
N THR A 65 15.13 10.87 -10.45
CA THR A 65 15.00 9.40 -10.39
C THR A 65 13.69 8.94 -11.00
N THR A 66 13.79 8.06 -11.98
CA THR A 66 12.65 7.53 -12.73
C THR A 66 12.00 6.33 -12.03
N ALA A 67 10.75 6.03 -12.38
CA ALA A 67 10.05 4.85 -11.88
C ALA A 67 10.76 3.53 -12.24
N ASP A 68 11.40 3.47 -13.42
CA ASP A 68 12.15 2.29 -13.87
C ASP A 68 13.44 2.11 -13.06
N GLU A 69 14.11 3.20 -12.69
CA GLU A 69 15.26 3.15 -11.77
C GLU A 69 14.84 2.65 -10.39
N TRP A 70 13.72 3.13 -9.86
CA TRP A 70 13.18 2.62 -8.58
C TRP A 70 12.83 1.15 -8.65
N LYS A 71 12.14 0.72 -9.71
CA LYS A 71 11.80 -0.69 -9.91
C LYS A 71 13.06 -1.56 -9.96
N THR A 72 14.05 -1.16 -10.75
CA THR A 72 15.31 -1.88 -10.90
C THR A 72 16.05 -1.97 -9.56
N PHE A 73 16.06 -0.89 -8.78
CA PHE A 73 16.64 -0.89 -7.44
C PHE A 73 15.96 -1.92 -6.54
N TRP A 74 14.63 -1.91 -6.44
CA TRP A 74 13.90 -2.81 -5.56
C TRP A 74 14.05 -4.29 -5.93
N GLU A 75 14.00 -4.61 -7.23
CA GLU A 75 14.20 -5.98 -7.73
C GLU A 75 15.62 -6.51 -7.47
N MET A 76 16.63 -5.63 -7.48
CA MET A 76 18.00 -6.00 -7.09
C MET A 76 18.15 -6.11 -5.58
N ALA A 77 17.58 -5.17 -4.83
CA ALA A 77 17.83 -5.04 -3.40
C ALA A 77 17.11 -6.11 -2.56
N ILE A 78 15.95 -6.58 -3.02
CA ILE A 78 15.08 -7.51 -2.31
C ILE A 78 14.83 -8.74 -3.19
N PRO A 79 15.39 -9.92 -2.84
CA PRO A 79 15.07 -11.16 -3.52
C PRO A 79 13.56 -11.43 -3.45
N ASN A 80 12.96 -11.84 -4.56
CA ASN A 80 11.51 -12.05 -4.65
C ASN A 80 10.67 -10.80 -4.28
N PHE A 81 11.14 -9.61 -4.64
CA PHE A 81 10.44 -8.34 -4.40
C PHE A 81 8.93 -8.39 -4.73
N GLN A 82 8.57 -8.96 -5.88
CA GLN A 82 7.16 -9.10 -6.29
C GLN A 82 6.32 -9.91 -5.30
N GLY A 83 6.84 -11.04 -4.80
CA GLY A 83 6.13 -11.86 -3.83
C GLY A 83 6.02 -11.20 -2.45
N GLU A 84 6.98 -10.36 -2.09
CA GLU A 84 6.91 -9.56 -0.87
C GLU A 84 5.83 -8.47 -0.96
N ILE A 85 5.75 -7.77 -2.11
CA ILE A 85 4.67 -6.82 -2.38
C ILE A 85 3.31 -7.54 -2.34
N GLU A 86 3.17 -8.68 -3.01
CA GLU A 86 1.91 -9.47 -2.98
C GLU A 86 1.49 -9.83 -1.55
N LYS A 87 2.44 -10.23 -0.71
CA LYS A 87 2.16 -10.52 0.69
C LYS A 87 1.66 -9.29 1.46
N ILE A 88 2.34 -8.16 1.32
CA ILE A 88 1.92 -6.89 1.94
C ILE A 88 0.51 -6.53 1.50
N LEU A 89 0.21 -6.65 0.20
CA LEU A 89 -1.10 -6.36 -0.35
C LEU A 89 -2.19 -7.27 0.26
N VAL A 90 -1.92 -8.57 0.37
CA VAL A 90 -2.86 -9.54 0.98
C VAL A 90 -3.08 -9.23 2.46
N ASP A 91 -2.02 -8.97 3.22
CA ASP A 91 -2.10 -8.67 4.65
C ASP A 91 -2.86 -7.35 4.88
N PHE A 92 -2.55 -6.31 4.11
CA PHE A 92 -3.26 -5.03 4.14
C PHE A 92 -4.74 -5.18 3.79
N ALA A 93 -5.08 -5.97 2.75
CA ALA A 93 -6.46 -6.21 2.37
C ALA A 93 -7.27 -6.89 3.47
N LYS A 94 -6.64 -7.86 4.16
CA LYS A 94 -7.25 -8.57 5.28
C LYS A 94 -7.53 -7.61 6.44
N GLU A 95 -6.54 -6.82 6.85
CA GLU A 95 -6.68 -5.83 7.92
C GLU A 95 -7.75 -4.78 7.60
N ALA A 96 -7.75 -4.25 6.38
CA ALA A 96 -8.76 -3.30 5.92
C ALA A 96 -10.18 -3.89 6.01
N LYS A 97 -10.37 -5.15 5.59
CA LYS A 97 -11.65 -5.83 5.67
C LYS A 97 -12.09 -6.07 7.11
N GLU A 98 -11.18 -6.46 8.00
CA GLU A 98 -11.47 -6.66 9.42
C GLU A 98 -11.90 -5.35 10.10
N MET A 99 -11.18 -4.24 9.85
CA MET A 99 -11.54 -2.92 10.39
C MET A 99 -12.92 -2.45 9.92
N LEU A 100 -13.22 -2.63 8.63
CA LEU A 100 -14.50 -2.21 8.04
C LEU A 100 -15.67 -3.12 8.44
N SER A 101 -15.41 -4.40 8.72
CA SER A 101 -16.44 -5.35 9.21
C SER A 101 -16.72 -5.21 10.70
N ALA A 102 -15.70 -4.90 11.51
CA ALA A 102 -15.82 -4.72 12.96
C ALA A 102 -16.56 -3.42 13.35
N GLY A 103 -16.64 -2.44 12.44
CA GLY A 103 -17.43 -1.22 12.63
C GLY A 103 -18.96 -1.40 12.53
N GLY A 104 -19.45 -2.62 12.23
CA GLY A 104 -20.87 -2.94 12.09
C GLY A 104 -21.57 -3.46 13.36
N GLU A 105 -20.82 -3.84 14.39
CA GLU A 105 -21.39 -4.39 15.63
C GLU A 105 -20.97 -3.56 16.86
N GLY A 106 -21.72 -2.49 17.14
CA GLY A 106 -21.67 -1.87 18.47
C GLY A 106 -21.99 -0.39 18.54
N THR A 107 -23.28 -0.03 18.52
CA THR A 107 -23.95 0.81 19.53
C THR A 107 -25.46 0.75 19.30
N GLY A 108 -26.12 -0.21 19.97
CA GLY A 108 -27.57 -0.38 19.87
C GLY A 108 -28.10 -1.23 21.02
N GLY A 109 -27.67 -0.92 22.24
CA GLY A 109 -28.13 -1.60 23.43
C GLY A 109 -27.68 -0.87 24.68
N THR A 110 -28.50 0.09 25.14
CA THR A 110 -29.06 0.18 26.50
C THR A 110 -29.72 1.54 26.67
N GLU A 111 -31.03 1.54 26.88
CA GLU A 111 -31.81 2.48 27.70
C GLU A 111 -33.16 1.77 27.87
N GLU A 112 -33.26 0.94 28.93
CA GLU A 112 -34.03 1.17 30.17
C GLU A 112 -35.56 1.14 29.98
#